data_AF-A0A2U3PV59-F1
#
_entry.id   AF-A0A2U3PV59-F1
#
_cell.length_a   1.000
_cell.length_b   1.000
_cell.length_c   1.000
_cell.angle_alpha   90.00
_cell.angle_beta   90.00
_cell.angle_gamma   90.00
#
_symmetry.space_group_name_H-M   'P 1'
#
loop_
_entity.id
_entity.type
_entity.pdbx_description
1 polymer ?
#
loop_
_entity_poly.entity_id
_entity_poly.type
_entity_poly.pdbx_seq_one_letter_code
_entity_poly.pdbx_strand_id
1 'polypeptide(L)'
;MGRDCFRTLKPEGHEFAVRELDERQRREATIAYLRQNIEKRHAAIKLLEQSLPLARQVDSLQQQQGDSLRPAIGIDLWQHVRDGGQLKVVEETARGPIFVPYATVEGYTLIDSARKRTEPSVNTVIRHLKGIDLASDVANASDDQREAAARAFQRGMMVGREVLDVVADCRRFVSVLSLATLRNWGNQDNAPARLCARREGHELYIGRREDSVRRITLDACIDLSVPVLPEIRGRHHDCVAHVDV
;
A
#
# COMPACT_ATOMS: atom_id res chain seq x y z
N MET A 1 40.67 23.01 -19.17
CA MET A 1 39.82 23.81 -20.06
C MET A 1 38.41 23.26 -19.96
N GLY A 2 37.50 24.03 -19.36
CA GLY A 2 36.21 23.54 -18.86
C GLY A 2 35.07 23.60 -19.87
N ARG A 3 33.92 23.01 -19.49
CA ARG A 3 32.64 22.98 -20.22
C ARG A 3 32.24 24.33 -20.83
N ASP A 4 32.67 25.44 -20.23
CA ASP A 4 32.28 26.78 -20.68
C ASP A 4 33.09 27.33 -21.87
N CYS A 5 34.26 26.78 -22.19
CA CYS A 5 35.11 27.33 -23.26
C CYS A 5 34.58 27.06 -24.68
N PHE A 6 33.85 25.96 -24.89
CA PHE A 6 33.26 25.62 -26.20
C PHE A 6 31.89 26.29 -26.45
N ARG A 7 31.17 26.59 -25.37
CA ARG A 7 29.88 27.30 -25.41
C ARG A 7 30.01 28.71 -26.00
N THR A 8 31.16 29.37 -25.80
CA THR A 8 31.42 30.74 -26.29
C THR A 8 31.80 30.78 -27.78
N LEU A 9 32.32 29.69 -28.35
CA LEU A 9 32.85 29.65 -29.72
C LEU A 9 31.84 29.12 -30.74
N LYS A 10 30.97 28.17 -30.36
CA LYS A 10 29.92 27.63 -31.24
C LYS A 10 28.72 27.11 -30.41
N PRO A 11 27.86 28.01 -29.91
CA PRO A 11 26.81 27.68 -28.93
C PRO A 11 25.85 26.58 -29.42
N GLU A 12 25.42 26.62 -30.68
CA GLU A 12 24.53 25.61 -31.27
C GLU A 12 25.15 24.20 -31.31
N GLY A 13 26.45 24.11 -31.63
CA GLY A 13 27.18 22.83 -31.65
C GLY A 13 27.43 22.26 -30.25
N HIS A 14 27.64 23.13 -29.27
CA HIS A 14 27.78 22.74 -27.88
C HIS A 14 26.46 22.21 -27.30
N GLU A 15 25.33 22.89 -27.53
CA GLU A 15 24.02 22.42 -27.07
C GLU A 15 23.62 21.08 -27.70
N PHE A 16 23.91 20.90 -28.99
CA PHE A 16 23.70 19.62 -29.67
C PHE A 16 24.55 18.50 -29.04
N ALA A 17 25.85 18.73 -28.84
CA ALA A 17 26.75 17.73 -28.26
C ALA A 17 26.39 17.37 -26.80
N VAL A 18 25.91 18.33 -26.01
CA VAL A 18 25.42 18.06 -24.65
C VAL A 18 24.16 17.20 -24.70
N ARG A 19 23.19 17.53 -25.58
CA ARG A 19 21.96 16.75 -25.73
C ARG A 19 22.26 15.32 -26.16
N GLU A 20 23.15 15.12 -27.13
CA GLU A 20 23.54 13.80 -27.62
C GLU A 20 24.23 12.97 -26.51
N LEU A 21 25.10 13.61 -25.71
CA LEU A 21 25.73 12.96 -24.56
C LEU A 21 24.71 12.55 -23.50
N ASP A 22 23.77 13.43 -23.16
CA ASP A 22 22.72 13.17 -22.18
C ASP A 22 21.80 12.02 -22.64
N GLU A 23 21.40 12.02 -23.92
CA GLU A 23 20.60 10.95 -24.50
C GLU A 23 21.35 9.60 -24.44
N ARG A 24 22.64 9.59 -24.79
CA ARG A 24 23.46 8.38 -24.71
C ARG A 24 23.58 7.87 -23.27
N GLN A 25 23.83 8.76 -22.32
CA GLN A 25 23.91 8.40 -20.90
C GLN A 25 22.58 7.84 -20.38
N ARG A 26 21.44 8.43 -20.77
CA ARG A 26 20.11 7.90 -20.44
C ARG A 26 19.90 6.51 -21.00
N ARG A 27 20.24 6.27 -22.27
CA ARG A 27 20.12 4.94 -22.90
C ARG A 27 20.97 3.90 -22.17
N GLU A 28 22.23 4.21 -21.88
CA GLU A 28 23.14 3.32 -21.15
C GLU A 28 22.61 3.02 -19.73
N ALA A 29 22.07 4.02 -19.03
CA ALA A 29 21.45 3.85 -17.72
C ALA A 29 20.19 2.96 -17.76
N THR A 30 19.33 3.13 -18.77
CA THR A 30 18.12 2.32 -18.96
C THR A 30 18.45 0.86 -19.24
N ILE A 31 19.44 0.60 -20.10
CA ILE A 31 19.94 -0.77 -20.36
C ILE A 31 20.50 -1.39 -19.07
N ALA A 32 21.33 -0.65 -18.33
CA ALA A 32 21.90 -1.12 -17.07
C ALA A 32 20.81 -1.45 -16.04
N TYR A 33 19.80 -0.57 -15.92
CA TYR A 33 18.65 -0.78 -15.04
C TYR A 33 17.87 -2.06 -15.40
N LEU A 34 17.54 -2.25 -16.68
CA LEU A 34 16.81 -3.44 -17.14
C LEU A 34 17.62 -4.71 -16.89
N ARG A 35 18.90 -4.74 -17.27
CA ARG A 35 19.78 -5.91 -17.06
C ARG A 35 19.87 -6.30 -15.59
N GLN A 36 19.89 -5.34 -14.67
CA GLN A 36 20.00 -5.62 -13.24
C GLN A 36 18.70 -6.10 -12.58
N ASN A 37 17.55 -5.78 -13.16
CA ASN A 37 16.28 -5.89 -12.44
C ASN A 37 15.18 -6.69 -13.16
N ILE A 38 15.21 -6.82 -14.48
CA ILE A 38 14.11 -7.44 -15.23
C ILE A 38 13.91 -8.92 -14.88
N GLU A 39 14.98 -9.63 -14.51
CA GLU A 39 14.89 -11.03 -14.06
C GLU A 39 14.05 -11.19 -12.78
N LYS A 40 14.03 -10.16 -11.93
CA LYS A 40 13.23 -10.12 -10.69
C LYS A 40 11.73 -10.05 -10.96
N ARG A 41 11.31 -9.76 -12.20
CA ARG A 41 9.91 -9.67 -12.62
C ARG A 41 9.13 -10.94 -12.31
N HIS A 42 9.68 -12.12 -12.63
CA HIS A 42 8.99 -13.39 -12.39
C HIS A 42 8.80 -13.65 -10.88
N ALA A 43 9.83 -13.35 -10.08
CA ALA A 43 9.74 -13.44 -8.63
C ALA A 43 8.70 -12.45 -8.07
N ALA A 44 8.68 -11.21 -8.55
CA ALA A 44 7.69 -10.22 -8.14
C ALA A 44 6.25 -10.65 -8.48
N ILE A 45 6.01 -11.14 -9.69
CA ILE A 45 4.70 -11.67 -10.11
C ILE A 45 4.26 -12.80 -9.17
N LYS A 46 5.15 -13.78 -8.92
CA LYS A 46 4.85 -14.91 -8.03
C LYS A 46 4.48 -14.46 -6.62
N LEU A 47 5.23 -13.50 -6.06
CA LEU A 47 4.97 -12.96 -4.72
C LEU A 47 3.64 -12.19 -4.67
N LEU A 48 3.31 -11.43 -5.73
CA LEU A 48 2.01 -10.77 -5.85
C LEU A 48 0.87 -11.80 -5.96
N GLU A 49 1.02 -12.85 -6.74
CA GLU A 49 0.03 -13.94 -6.84
C GLU A 49 -0.18 -14.64 -5.49
N GLN A 50 0.89 -14.87 -4.74
CA GLN A 50 0.82 -15.42 -3.37
C GLN A 50 0.11 -14.49 -2.38
N SER A 51 0.09 -13.19 -2.63
CA SER A 51 -0.60 -12.20 -1.77
C SER A 51 -2.10 -12.06 -2.07
N LEU A 52 -2.60 -12.59 -3.20
CA LEU A 52 -3.99 -12.44 -3.62
C LEU A 52 -5.00 -12.97 -2.59
N PRO A 53 -4.82 -14.15 -1.95
CA PRO A 53 -5.75 -14.62 -0.93
C PRO A 53 -5.87 -13.64 0.24
N LEU A 54 -4.75 -13.08 0.68
CA LEU A 54 -4.73 -12.11 1.78
C LEU A 54 -5.40 -10.79 1.38
N ALA A 55 -5.13 -10.26 0.18
CA ALA A 55 -5.78 -9.06 -0.33
C ALA A 55 -7.30 -9.24 -0.43
N ARG A 56 -7.76 -10.41 -0.91
CA ARG A 56 -9.18 -10.76 -0.97
C ARG A 56 -9.81 -10.84 0.41
N GLN A 57 -9.12 -11.43 1.39
CA GLN A 57 -9.61 -11.51 2.77
C GLN A 57 -9.75 -10.12 3.39
N VAL A 58 -8.77 -9.23 3.19
CA VAL A 58 -8.84 -7.82 3.62
C VAL A 58 -10.04 -7.10 3.00
N ASP A 59 -10.24 -7.24 1.69
CA ASP A 59 -11.37 -6.60 1.00
C ASP A 59 -12.72 -7.19 1.45
N SER A 60 -12.77 -8.49 1.73
CA SER A 60 -13.97 -9.18 2.24
C SER A 60 -14.32 -8.73 3.65
N LEU A 61 -13.31 -8.57 4.52
CA LEU A 61 -13.48 -8.00 5.86
C LEU A 61 -14.00 -6.57 5.79
N GLN A 62 -13.43 -5.72 4.93
CA GLN A 62 -13.92 -4.35 4.72
C GLN A 62 -15.40 -4.34 4.32
N GLN A 63 -15.82 -5.22 3.40
CA GLN A 63 -17.22 -5.31 2.98
C GLN A 63 -18.14 -5.78 4.12
N GLN A 64 -17.74 -6.83 4.84
CA GLN A 64 -18.49 -7.34 6.00
C GLN A 64 -18.62 -6.28 7.11
N GLN A 65 -17.66 -5.35 7.23
CA GLN A 65 -17.74 -4.23 8.18
C GLN A 65 -18.87 -3.27 7.86
N GLY A 66 -18.98 -2.84 6.60
CA GLY A 66 -20.04 -1.94 6.15
C GLY A 66 -21.43 -2.54 6.38
N ASP A 67 -21.61 -3.82 6.05
CA ASP A 67 -22.92 -4.47 6.06
C ASP A 67 -23.32 -4.99 7.46
N SER A 68 -22.35 -5.41 8.29
CA SER A 68 -22.64 -6.17 9.51
C SER A 68 -22.14 -5.55 10.81
N LEU A 69 -21.08 -4.74 10.79
CA LEU A 69 -20.49 -4.23 12.04
C LEU A 69 -21.10 -2.95 12.55
N ARG A 70 -21.44 -1.99 11.68
CA ARG A 70 -22.14 -0.78 12.11
C ARG A 70 -23.44 -1.11 12.89
N PRO A 71 -24.31 -2.03 12.42
CA PRO A 71 -25.48 -2.44 13.19
C PRO A 71 -25.15 -3.19 14.49
N ALA A 72 -24.07 -3.99 14.52
CA ALA A 72 -23.71 -4.80 15.68
C ALA A 72 -23.07 -3.99 16.82
N ILE A 73 -22.29 -2.96 16.48
CA ILE A 73 -21.64 -2.08 17.46
C ILE A 73 -22.57 -0.91 17.82
N GLY A 74 -23.42 -0.48 16.87
CA GLY A 74 -24.33 0.65 17.04
C GLY A 74 -23.68 2.02 16.87
N ILE A 75 -22.42 2.07 16.42
CA ILE A 75 -21.70 3.30 16.06
C ILE A 75 -20.91 3.11 14.77
N ASP A 76 -20.61 4.23 14.10
CA ASP A 76 -19.67 4.26 13.00
C ASP A 76 -18.23 4.34 13.55
N LEU A 77 -17.62 3.18 13.80
CA LEU A 77 -16.28 3.08 14.40
C LEU A 77 -15.22 3.88 13.59
N TRP A 78 -15.39 4.00 12.27
CA TRP A 78 -14.51 4.81 11.42
C TRP A 78 -14.43 6.27 11.89
N GLN A 79 -15.54 6.90 12.32
CA GLN A 79 -15.51 8.28 12.80
C GLN A 79 -14.66 8.47 14.05
N HIS A 80 -14.44 7.40 14.81
CA HIS A 80 -13.65 7.41 16.04
C HIS A 80 -12.18 7.08 15.84
N VAL A 81 -11.76 6.65 14.64
CA VAL A 81 -10.37 6.28 14.34
C VAL A 81 -9.82 6.92 13.06
N ARG A 82 -10.63 7.63 12.26
CA ARG A 82 -10.19 8.23 10.99
C ARG A 82 -9.00 9.18 11.14
N ASP A 83 -8.86 9.79 12.32
CA ASP A 83 -7.77 10.71 12.67
C ASP A 83 -6.49 9.91 13.03
N GLY A 84 -5.91 9.20 12.04
CA GLY A 84 -4.65 8.49 12.23
C GLY A 84 -4.72 7.25 13.12
N GLY A 85 -5.89 6.62 13.24
CA GLY A 85 -6.14 5.49 14.13
C GLY A 85 -6.36 5.89 15.58
N GLN A 86 -6.39 7.19 15.90
CA GLN A 86 -6.45 7.68 17.27
C GLN A 86 -7.85 7.57 17.87
N LEU A 87 -7.99 6.66 18.82
CA LEU A 87 -9.14 6.56 19.70
C LEU A 87 -9.12 7.69 20.72
N LYS A 88 -10.30 8.25 20.99
CA LYS A 88 -10.51 9.32 21.96
C LYS A 88 -11.55 8.92 22.98
N VAL A 89 -11.40 9.41 24.20
CA VAL A 89 -12.40 9.33 25.28
C VAL A 89 -12.94 10.73 25.57
N VAL A 90 -14.11 10.80 26.21
CA VAL A 90 -14.77 12.06 26.56
C VAL A 90 -14.35 12.45 27.98
N GLU A 91 -13.89 13.66 28.21
CA GLU A 91 -13.64 14.16 29.57
C GLU A 91 -14.56 15.36 29.84
N GLU A 92 -15.24 15.32 30.98
CA GLU A 92 -16.07 16.43 31.46
C GLU A 92 -15.18 17.52 32.04
N THR A 93 -15.29 18.74 31.51
CA THR A 93 -14.58 19.92 32.01
C THR A 93 -15.56 21.00 32.43
N ALA A 94 -15.08 22.03 33.13
CA ALA A 94 -15.90 23.20 33.46
C ALA A 94 -16.49 23.93 32.23
N ARG A 95 -15.98 23.67 31.03
CA ARG A 95 -16.47 24.23 29.75
C ARG A 95 -17.31 23.25 28.93
N GLY A 96 -17.58 22.05 29.46
CA GLY A 96 -18.28 20.97 28.78
C GLY A 96 -17.36 19.80 28.37
N PRO A 97 -17.91 18.82 27.65
CA PRO A 97 -17.18 17.61 27.26
C PRO A 97 -16.13 17.91 26.19
N ILE A 98 -14.91 17.39 26.38
CA ILE A 98 -13.83 17.43 25.40
C ILE A 98 -13.38 16.02 25.01
N PHE A 99 -12.88 15.83 23.80
CA PHE A 99 -12.29 14.56 23.37
C PHE A 99 -10.79 14.55 23.62
N VAL A 100 -10.33 13.60 24.44
CA VAL A 100 -8.93 13.43 24.80
C VAL A 100 -8.37 12.16 24.13
N PRO A 101 -7.19 12.22 23.50
CA PRO A 101 -6.52 11.03 22.98
C PRO A 101 -6.33 9.93 24.02
N TYR A 102 -6.66 8.70 23.66
CA TYR A 102 -6.50 7.51 24.50
C TYR A 102 -5.41 6.58 23.97
N ALA A 103 -5.57 6.09 22.74
CA ALA A 103 -4.66 5.13 22.12
C ALA A 103 -4.76 5.17 20.60
N THR A 104 -3.85 4.48 19.92
CA THR A 104 -3.90 4.31 18.45
C THR A 104 -4.18 2.86 18.09
N VAL A 105 -5.04 2.64 17.10
CA VAL A 105 -5.34 1.33 16.51
C VAL A 105 -4.64 1.21 15.17
N GLU A 106 -3.78 0.22 15.03
CA GLU A 106 -3.11 -0.07 13.74
C GLU A 106 -4.09 -0.70 12.75
N GLY A 107 -3.87 -0.48 11.44
CA GLY A 107 -4.73 -1.03 10.40
C GLY A 107 -6.14 -0.46 10.35
N TYR A 108 -6.40 0.65 11.06
CA TYR A 108 -7.72 1.30 11.12
C TYR A 108 -8.30 1.64 9.74
N THR A 109 -7.47 1.73 8.70
CA THR A 109 -7.89 1.89 7.31
C THR A 109 -8.75 0.71 6.80
N LEU A 110 -8.67 -0.48 7.43
CA LEU A 110 -9.51 -1.64 7.10
C LEU A 110 -11.00 -1.31 7.23
N ILE A 111 -11.38 -0.48 8.21
CA ILE A 111 -12.79 -0.13 8.46
C ILE A 111 -13.25 1.12 7.73
N ASP A 112 -12.39 1.74 6.91
CA ASP A 112 -12.79 2.81 6.01
C ASP A 112 -13.62 2.24 4.84
N SER A 113 -14.91 2.58 4.80
CA SER A 113 -15.81 2.16 3.71
C SER A 113 -15.43 2.74 2.35
N ALA A 114 -14.69 3.85 2.30
CA ALA A 114 -14.28 4.52 1.07
C ALA A 114 -12.93 4.02 0.52
N ARG A 115 -12.18 3.21 1.29
CA ARG A 115 -10.87 2.69 0.87
C ARG A 115 -11.03 1.82 -0.38
N LYS A 116 -10.13 2.06 -1.35
CA LYS A 116 -10.05 1.24 -2.57
C LYS A 116 -9.71 -0.21 -2.23
N ARG A 117 -10.38 -1.14 -2.93
CA ARG A 117 -10.11 -2.57 -2.84
C ARG A 117 -8.68 -2.87 -3.29
N THR A 118 -8.03 -3.80 -2.60
CA THR A 118 -6.63 -4.17 -2.83
C THR A 118 -6.47 -5.29 -3.84
N GLU A 119 -7.35 -6.30 -3.87
CA GLU A 119 -7.29 -7.42 -4.81
C GLU A 119 -7.29 -6.96 -6.28
N PRO A 120 -8.17 -6.03 -6.73
CA PRO A 120 -8.14 -5.54 -8.10
C PRO A 120 -6.83 -4.80 -8.45
N SER A 121 -6.26 -4.09 -7.47
CA SER A 121 -5.00 -3.38 -7.62
C SER A 121 -3.83 -4.37 -7.78
N VAL A 122 -3.75 -5.40 -6.94
CA VAL A 122 -2.75 -6.48 -7.08
C VAL A 122 -2.87 -7.14 -8.45
N ASN A 123 -4.08 -7.50 -8.88
CA ASN A 123 -4.31 -8.11 -10.20
C ASN A 123 -3.89 -7.18 -11.36
N THR A 124 -4.12 -5.88 -11.23
CA THR A 124 -3.71 -4.89 -12.21
C THR A 124 -2.19 -4.81 -12.32
N VAL A 125 -1.49 -4.81 -11.17
CA VAL A 125 -0.03 -4.84 -11.14
C VAL A 125 0.51 -6.13 -11.77
N ILE A 126 -0.06 -7.30 -11.43
CA ILE A 126 0.33 -8.59 -12.02
C ILE A 126 0.17 -8.54 -13.54
N ARG A 127 -0.99 -8.08 -14.04
CA ARG A 127 -1.25 -7.96 -15.48
C ARG A 127 -0.25 -7.03 -16.16
N HIS A 128 0.01 -5.89 -15.54
CA HIS A 128 0.96 -4.90 -16.05
C HIS A 128 2.39 -5.47 -16.13
N LEU A 129 2.85 -6.16 -15.08
CA LEU A 129 4.17 -6.81 -15.08
C LEU A 129 4.25 -7.96 -16.09
N LYS A 130 3.19 -8.77 -16.25
CA LYS A 130 3.11 -9.83 -17.27
C LYS A 130 3.11 -9.26 -18.70
N GLY A 131 2.52 -8.08 -18.90
CA GLY A 131 2.44 -7.41 -20.19
C GLY A 131 3.72 -6.71 -20.64
N ILE A 132 4.78 -6.73 -19.83
CA ILE A 132 6.08 -6.19 -20.24
C ILE A 132 6.68 -7.14 -21.29
N ASP A 133 6.50 -6.79 -22.55
CA ASP A 133 7.15 -7.48 -23.66
C ASP A 133 8.57 -6.96 -23.82
N LEU A 134 9.53 -7.74 -23.34
CA LEU A 134 10.94 -7.48 -23.58
C LEU A 134 11.49 -8.73 -24.26
N ALA A 135 12.12 -8.54 -25.42
CA ALA A 135 12.85 -9.60 -26.08
C ALA A 135 13.84 -10.25 -25.09
N SER A 136 14.09 -11.54 -25.27
CA SER A 136 15.03 -12.33 -24.44
C SER A 136 16.41 -11.67 -24.31
N ASP A 137 16.77 -10.80 -25.26
CA ASP A 137 17.93 -9.94 -25.21
C ASP A 137 17.54 -8.45 -25.16
N VAL A 138 17.70 -7.85 -23.97
CA VAL A 138 17.56 -6.40 -23.72
C VAL A 138 18.38 -5.59 -24.73
N ALA A 139 19.55 -6.11 -25.14
CA ALA A 139 20.48 -5.43 -26.04
C ALA A 139 20.01 -5.38 -27.50
N ASN A 140 19.00 -6.16 -27.89
CA ASN A 140 18.44 -6.14 -29.24
C ASN A 140 17.09 -5.41 -29.33
N ALA A 141 16.47 -5.09 -28.18
CA ALA A 141 15.26 -4.25 -28.15
C ALA A 141 15.58 -2.82 -28.61
N SER A 142 14.61 -2.14 -29.24
CA SER A 142 14.74 -0.72 -29.57
C SER A 142 14.84 0.14 -28.31
N ASP A 143 15.40 1.34 -28.43
CA ASP A 143 15.49 2.27 -27.30
C ASP A 143 14.10 2.59 -26.72
N ASP A 144 13.09 2.79 -27.58
CA ASP A 144 11.70 3.00 -27.16
C ASP A 144 11.12 1.80 -26.39
N GLN A 145 11.38 0.57 -26.84
CA GLN A 145 10.93 -0.65 -26.17
C GLN A 145 11.58 -0.78 -24.78
N ARG A 146 12.89 -0.52 -24.68
CA ARG A 146 13.61 -0.56 -23.41
C ARG A 146 13.08 0.48 -22.43
N GLU A 147 12.89 1.72 -22.89
CA GLU A 147 12.39 2.79 -22.04
C GLU A 147 10.96 2.52 -21.56
N ALA A 148 10.07 2.10 -22.47
CA ALA A 148 8.72 1.72 -22.12
C ALA A 148 8.70 0.60 -21.07
N ALA A 149 9.51 -0.43 -21.25
CA ALA A 149 9.59 -1.55 -20.32
C ALA A 149 10.22 -1.17 -18.97
N ALA A 150 11.27 -0.33 -18.97
CA ALA A 150 11.90 0.13 -17.73
C ALA A 150 10.92 0.94 -16.88
N ARG A 151 10.20 1.89 -17.52
CA ARG A 151 9.15 2.69 -16.88
C ARG A 151 7.99 1.81 -16.41
N ALA A 152 7.55 0.84 -17.21
CA ALA A 152 6.50 -0.10 -16.83
C ALA A 152 6.92 -0.96 -15.64
N PHE A 153 8.12 -1.53 -15.67
CA PHE A 153 8.64 -2.35 -14.58
C PHE A 153 8.76 -1.54 -13.28
N GLN A 154 9.35 -0.35 -13.34
CA GLN A 154 9.50 0.52 -12.16
C GLN A 154 8.14 0.88 -11.55
N ARG A 155 7.19 1.34 -12.36
CA ARG A 155 5.85 1.71 -11.90
C ARG A 155 5.11 0.50 -11.32
N GLY A 156 5.16 -0.66 -11.99
CA GLY A 156 4.54 -1.88 -11.50
C GLY A 156 5.08 -2.31 -10.13
N MET A 157 6.39 -2.24 -9.93
CA MET A 157 7.01 -2.59 -8.66
C MET A 157 6.71 -1.58 -7.55
N MET A 158 6.66 -0.28 -7.86
CA MET A 158 6.29 0.77 -6.91
C MET A 158 4.84 0.60 -6.43
N VAL A 159 3.89 0.55 -7.37
CA VAL A 159 2.46 0.34 -7.06
C VAL A 159 2.26 -1.01 -6.37
N GLY A 160 2.98 -2.05 -6.77
CA GLY A 160 2.95 -3.35 -6.11
C GLY A 160 3.34 -3.29 -4.64
N ARG A 161 4.38 -2.50 -4.28
CA ARG A 161 4.77 -2.29 -2.87
C ARG A 161 3.70 -1.54 -2.11
N GLU A 162 3.22 -0.42 -2.65
CA GLU A 162 2.19 0.41 -2.01
C GLU A 162 0.93 -0.41 -1.70
N VAL A 163 0.48 -1.25 -2.64
CA VAL A 163 -0.70 -2.10 -2.42
C VAL A 163 -0.44 -3.15 -1.34
N LEU A 164 0.74 -3.77 -1.32
CA LEU A 164 1.10 -4.74 -0.28
C LEU A 164 1.28 -4.09 1.10
N ASP A 165 1.77 -2.86 1.16
CA ASP A 165 1.86 -2.08 2.39
C ASP A 165 0.47 -1.79 2.96
N VAL A 166 -0.50 -1.43 2.10
CA VAL A 166 -1.90 -1.27 2.51
C VAL A 166 -2.49 -2.60 3.01
N VAL A 167 -2.23 -3.71 2.33
CA VAL A 167 -2.68 -5.04 2.79
C VAL A 167 -2.06 -5.38 4.15
N ALA A 168 -0.77 -5.10 4.33
CA ALA A 168 -0.06 -5.34 5.57
C ALA A 168 -0.59 -4.48 6.72
N ASP A 169 -0.90 -3.21 6.47
CA ASP A 169 -1.52 -2.30 7.44
C ASP A 169 -2.92 -2.79 7.83
N CYS A 170 -3.82 -2.98 6.86
CA CYS A 170 -5.19 -3.45 7.11
C CYS A 170 -5.23 -4.74 7.94
N ARG A 171 -4.32 -5.68 7.67
CA ARG A 171 -4.19 -6.93 8.43
C ARG A 171 -3.91 -6.70 9.93
N ARG A 172 -3.19 -5.62 10.30
CA ARG A 172 -2.90 -5.30 11.71
C ARG A 172 -4.15 -4.96 12.52
N PHE A 173 -5.24 -4.55 11.87
CA PHE A 173 -6.50 -4.26 12.55
C PHE A 173 -7.05 -5.47 13.32
N VAL A 174 -6.96 -6.65 12.72
CA VAL A 174 -7.43 -7.92 13.31
C VAL A 174 -6.35 -8.60 14.15
N SER A 175 -5.27 -7.90 14.47
CA SER A 175 -4.27 -8.41 15.42
C SER A 175 -4.83 -8.46 16.83
N VAL A 176 -4.30 -9.37 17.65
CA VAL A 176 -4.67 -9.49 19.07
C VAL A 176 -4.46 -8.16 19.81
N LEU A 177 -3.38 -7.43 19.47
CA LEU A 177 -3.07 -6.14 20.07
C LEU A 177 -4.11 -5.07 19.72
N SER A 178 -4.41 -4.88 18.43
CA SER A 178 -5.39 -3.89 17.99
C SER A 178 -6.78 -4.15 18.56
N LEU A 179 -7.19 -5.42 18.62
CA LEU A 179 -8.48 -5.82 19.20
C LEU A 179 -8.50 -5.63 20.72
N ALA A 180 -7.39 -5.91 21.42
CA ALA A 180 -7.27 -5.62 22.85
C ALA A 180 -7.35 -4.11 23.13
N THR A 181 -6.70 -3.27 22.31
CA THR A 181 -6.80 -1.81 22.39
C THR A 181 -8.24 -1.34 22.22
N LEU A 182 -8.94 -1.83 21.19
CA LEU A 182 -10.35 -1.53 20.94
C LEU A 182 -11.26 -1.95 22.11
N ARG A 183 -11.06 -3.15 22.65
CA ARG A 183 -11.80 -3.65 23.81
C ARG A 183 -11.55 -2.79 25.06
N ASN A 184 -10.28 -2.48 25.34
CA ASN A 184 -9.91 -1.67 26.51
C ASN A 184 -10.44 -0.24 26.39
N TRP A 185 -10.46 0.32 25.18
CA TRP A 185 -11.12 1.59 24.90
C TRP A 185 -12.62 1.52 25.16
N GLY A 186 -13.33 0.51 24.62
CA GLY A 186 -14.76 0.32 24.87
C GLY A 186 -15.14 0.08 26.34
N ASN A 187 -14.18 -0.36 27.15
CA ASN A 187 -14.36 -0.56 28.59
C ASN A 187 -14.17 0.70 29.43
N GLN A 188 -13.57 1.77 28.89
CA GLN A 188 -13.46 3.03 29.64
C GLN A 188 -14.85 3.60 29.94
N ASP A 189 -15.05 4.12 31.15
CA ASP A 189 -16.34 4.69 31.56
C ASP A 189 -16.75 5.89 30.72
N ASN A 190 -15.74 6.58 30.19
CA ASN A 190 -15.88 7.77 29.39
C ASN A 190 -15.65 7.54 27.89
N ALA A 191 -15.67 6.27 27.46
CA ALA A 191 -15.68 5.94 26.04
C ALA A 191 -17.00 6.38 25.39
N PRO A 192 -16.97 6.93 24.16
CA PRO A 192 -18.19 7.34 23.46
C PRO A 192 -19.07 6.14 23.07
N ALA A 193 -18.53 4.92 23.07
CA ALA A 193 -19.26 3.70 22.79
C ALA A 193 -18.68 2.50 23.55
N ARG A 194 -19.54 1.54 23.86
CA ARG A 194 -19.12 0.22 24.37
C ARG A 194 -18.79 -0.68 23.20
N LEU A 195 -17.65 -1.36 23.28
CA LEU A 195 -17.13 -2.23 22.24
C LEU A 195 -16.49 -3.46 22.88
N CYS A 196 -16.90 -4.64 22.43
CA CYS A 196 -16.26 -5.90 22.69
C CYS A 196 -15.65 -6.40 21.39
N ALA A 197 -14.33 -6.62 21.38
CA ALA A 197 -13.61 -7.16 20.25
C ALA A 197 -12.55 -8.15 20.75
N ARG A 198 -12.51 -9.35 20.17
CA ARG A 198 -11.49 -10.36 20.46
C ARG A 198 -11.28 -11.28 19.26
N ARG A 199 -10.13 -11.94 19.23
CA ARG A 199 -9.80 -12.94 18.21
C ARG A 199 -9.37 -14.23 18.89
N GLU A 200 -9.90 -15.35 18.42
CA GLU A 200 -9.52 -16.69 18.85
C GLU A 200 -9.22 -17.53 17.62
N GLY A 201 -7.91 -17.77 17.37
CA GLY A 201 -7.46 -18.43 16.15
C GLY A 201 -7.94 -17.69 14.90
N HIS A 202 -8.79 -18.36 14.12
CA HIS A 202 -9.36 -17.86 12.87
C HIS A 202 -10.75 -17.25 13.05
N GLU A 203 -11.19 -16.97 14.28
CA GLU A 203 -12.49 -16.37 14.53
C GLU A 203 -12.33 -14.98 15.14
N LEU A 204 -12.90 -13.97 14.49
CA LEU A 204 -13.02 -12.61 14.99
C LEU A 204 -14.41 -12.45 15.62
N TYR A 205 -14.44 -12.01 16.88
CA TYR A 205 -15.65 -11.69 17.61
C TYR A 205 -15.71 -10.20 17.84
N ILE A 206 -16.79 -9.56 17.39
CA ILE A 206 -16.93 -8.11 17.53
C ILE A 206 -18.39 -7.70 17.67
N GLY A 207 -18.66 -6.79 18.60
CA GLY A 207 -20.01 -6.29 18.89
C GLY A 207 -20.01 -5.28 20.03
N ARG A 208 -21.19 -4.82 20.44
CA ARG A 208 -21.32 -3.83 21.53
C ARG A 208 -21.02 -4.40 22.91
N ARG A 209 -21.39 -5.66 23.15
CA ARG A 209 -21.26 -6.40 24.42
C ARG A 209 -20.99 -7.88 24.14
N GLU A 210 -20.58 -8.64 25.14
CA GLU A 210 -20.25 -10.07 24.97
C GLU A 210 -21.43 -10.92 24.48
N ASP A 211 -22.66 -10.59 24.88
CA ASP A 211 -23.89 -11.28 24.48
C ASP A 211 -24.35 -10.96 23.05
N SER A 212 -23.76 -9.95 22.42
CA SER A 212 -24.11 -9.43 21.10
C SER A 212 -22.94 -9.45 20.11
N VAL A 213 -21.88 -10.20 20.42
CA VAL A 213 -20.76 -10.37 19.50
C VAL A 213 -21.18 -11.12 18.25
N ARG A 214 -20.80 -10.60 17.10
CA ARG A 214 -20.85 -11.34 15.84
C ARG A 214 -19.54 -12.07 15.63
N ARG A 215 -19.65 -13.30 15.13
CA ARG A 215 -18.51 -14.12 14.73
C ARG A 215 -18.25 -13.93 13.23
N ILE A 216 -17.00 -13.66 12.89
CA ILE A 216 -16.49 -13.52 11.53
C ILE A 216 -15.32 -14.46 11.37
N THR A 217 -15.47 -15.42 10.44
CA THR A 217 -14.39 -16.36 10.13
C THR A 217 -13.33 -15.66 9.28
N LEU A 218 -12.09 -15.76 9.73
CA LEU A 218 -10.90 -15.28 9.07
C LEU A 218 -10.26 -16.42 8.29
N ASP A 219 -9.90 -16.20 7.04
CA ASP A 219 -9.09 -17.17 6.30
C ASP A 219 -7.69 -17.33 6.94
N ALA A 220 -7.11 -18.53 6.90
CA ALA A 220 -5.78 -18.81 7.44
C ALA A 220 -4.68 -17.92 6.83
N CYS A 221 -4.89 -17.39 5.63
CA CYS A 221 -3.96 -16.45 5.00
C CYS A 221 -3.76 -15.16 5.81
N ILE A 222 -4.68 -14.81 6.73
CA ILE A 222 -4.57 -13.61 7.58
C ILE A 222 -3.35 -13.65 8.50
N ASP A 223 -2.83 -14.85 8.81
CA ASP A 223 -1.66 -15.04 9.67
C ASP A 223 -0.36 -15.20 8.89
N LEU A 224 -0.44 -15.36 7.57
CA LEU A 224 0.74 -15.46 6.71
C LEU A 224 1.43 -14.10 6.59
N SER A 225 2.75 -14.09 6.63
CA SER A 225 3.57 -12.89 6.37
C SER A 225 3.27 -12.32 4.98
N VAL A 226 3.11 -10.99 4.92
CA VAL A 226 2.95 -10.32 3.63
C VAL A 226 4.26 -10.48 2.83
N PRO A 227 4.19 -10.98 1.58
CA PRO A 227 5.37 -11.10 0.74
C PRO A 227 6.06 -9.75 0.53
N VAL A 228 7.39 -9.74 0.57
CA VAL A 228 8.19 -8.53 0.30
C VAL A 228 8.71 -8.58 -1.12
N LEU A 229 8.39 -7.56 -1.93
CA LEU A 229 8.84 -7.50 -3.31
C LEU A 229 10.36 -7.29 -3.42
N PRO A 230 11.03 -7.90 -4.41
CA PRO A 230 12.46 -7.74 -4.62
C PRO A 230 12.86 -6.27 -4.75
N GLU A 231 13.93 -5.88 -4.08
CA GLU A 231 14.53 -4.54 -4.21
C GLU A 231 15.02 -4.29 -5.63
N ILE A 232 14.63 -3.14 -6.19
CA ILE A 232 15.12 -2.67 -7.47
C ILE A 232 16.38 -1.84 -7.21
N ARG A 233 17.47 -2.12 -7.94
CA ARG A 233 18.70 -1.34 -7.86
C ARG A 233 18.70 -0.24 -8.91
N GLY A 234 19.10 0.97 -8.50
CA GLY A 234 19.07 2.17 -9.34
C GLY A 234 17.66 2.75 -9.50
N ARG A 235 17.58 4.00 -9.97
CA ARG A 235 16.32 4.63 -10.41
C ARG A 235 16.39 4.83 -11.91
N HIS A 236 15.33 4.49 -12.65
CA HIS A 236 15.19 5.03 -14.00
C HIS A 236 14.97 6.54 -13.86
N HIS A 237 15.77 7.35 -14.57
CA HIS A 237 15.95 8.78 -14.30
C HIS A 237 14.73 9.69 -14.57
N ASP A 238 13.56 9.14 -14.93
CA ASP A 238 12.39 9.93 -15.35
C ASP A 238 11.10 9.66 -14.56
N CYS A 239 11.15 9.04 -13.37
CA CYS A 239 9.96 8.86 -12.54
C CYS A 239 9.71 10.02 -11.55
N VAL A 240 9.69 11.26 -12.05
CA VAL A 240 8.99 12.38 -11.40
C VAL A 240 8.00 12.95 -12.40
N ALA A 241 6.93 12.20 -12.66
CA ALA A 241 5.71 12.75 -13.22
C ALA A 241 4.68 12.70 -12.09
N HIS A 242 4.18 13.86 -11.70
CA HIS A 242 3.09 14.04 -10.75
C HIS A 242 1.97 13.03 -11.03
N VAL A 243 1.67 12.18 -10.05
CA VAL A 243 0.40 11.48 -9.99
C VAL A 243 -0.58 12.47 -9.38
N ASP A 244 -1.31 13.19 -10.22
CA ASP A 244 -2.56 13.80 -9.79
C ASP A 244 -3.53 12.65 -9.47
N VAL A 245 -3.80 12.47 -8.18
CA VAL A 245 -4.90 11.67 -7.64
C VAL A 245 -6.08 12.59 -7.40
#